data_AF-A0AAV4LLP2-F1
#
_entry.id   AF-A0AAV4LLP2-F1
#
_cell.length_a   1.000
_cell.length_b   1.000
_cell.length_c   1.000
_cell.angle_alpha   90.00
_cell.angle_beta   90.00
_cell.angle_gamma   90.00
#
_symmetry.space_group_name_H-M   'P 1'
#
loop_
_entity.id
_entity.type
_entity.pdbx_description
1 polymer ?
#
loop_
_entity_poly.entity_id
_entity_poly.type
_entity_poly.pdbx_seq_one_letter_code
_entity_poly.pdbx_strand_id
1 'polypeptide(L)'
;MDRYAFSGVAYSVGAEKLYYDWCVAADEGLVSPDLVVYLDNPAHVSAMRRNFGRPQQFACDSCLVGEERYEQECKLEGVRQVYGQFASLPYWRSFDATLSPEVGYIFMSPR
;
A
#
# COMPACT_ATOMS: atom_id res chain seq x y z
N MET A 1 2.45 -5.32 14.25
CA MET A 1 1.64 -4.12 13.97
C MET A 1 1.11 -4.24 12.55
N ASP A 2 -0.19 -4.05 12.34
CA ASP A 2 -0.78 -3.92 11.01
C ASP A 2 -0.93 -2.42 10.73
N ARG A 3 -0.19 -1.93 9.73
CA ARG A 3 0.05 -0.51 9.43
C ARG A 3 0.84 0.23 10.52
N TYR A 4 1.51 1.30 10.12
CA TYR A 4 2.26 2.23 10.99
C TYR A 4 2.48 3.57 10.26
N ALA A 5 3.44 4.41 10.67
CA ALA A 5 3.73 5.74 10.11
C ALA A 5 3.76 5.80 8.57
N PHE A 6 4.40 4.81 7.92
CA PHE A 6 4.47 4.75 6.45
C PHE A 6 3.09 4.74 5.76
N SER A 7 2.07 4.15 6.38
CA SER A 7 0.70 4.18 5.86
C SER A 7 0.09 5.59 5.93
N GLY A 8 0.39 6.36 6.98
CA GLY A 8 -0.05 7.74 7.11
C GLY A 8 0.48 8.59 5.96
N VAL A 9 1.79 8.51 5.70
CA VAL A 9 2.44 9.21 4.58
C VAL A 9 1.91 8.72 3.23
N ALA A 10 1.87 7.41 2.99
CA ALA A 10 1.48 6.85 1.71
C ALA A 10 0.04 7.19 1.30
N TYR A 11 -0.92 7.17 2.22
CA TYR A 11 -2.31 7.53 1.92
C TYR A 11 -2.49 9.04 1.78
N SER A 12 -1.86 9.83 2.66
CA SER A 12 -1.98 11.30 2.61
C SER A 12 -1.38 11.88 1.33
N VAL A 13 -0.20 11.41 0.92
CA VAL A 13 0.48 11.86 -0.29
C VAL A 13 -0.09 11.18 -1.53
N GLY A 14 -0.25 9.86 -1.49
CA GLY A 14 -0.60 9.06 -2.66
C GLY A 14 -2.06 9.20 -3.07
N ALA A 15 -2.98 9.13 -2.11
CA ALA A 15 -4.42 9.20 -2.37
C ALA A 15 -4.96 10.64 -2.33
N GLU A 16 -4.50 11.46 -1.37
CA GLU A 16 -5.04 12.80 -1.13
C GLU A 16 -4.12 13.94 -1.66
N LYS A 17 -2.95 13.60 -2.21
CA LYS A 17 -2.02 14.54 -2.87
C LYS A 17 -1.53 15.68 -1.96
N LEU A 18 -1.39 15.40 -0.66
CA LEU A 18 -0.77 16.33 0.29
C LEU A 18 0.75 16.40 0.11
N TYR A 19 1.36 17.48 0.61
CA TYR A 19 2.81 17.67 0.56
C TYR A 19 3.54 16.64 1.41
N TYR A 20 4.52 15.97 0.81
CA TYR A 20 5.26 14.87 1.44
C TYR A 20 5.90 15.26 2.77
N ASP A 21 6.66 16.36 2.80
CA ASP A 21 7.38 16.79 4.02
C ASP A 21 6.42 17.09 5.18
N TRP A 22 5.22 17.61 4.88
CA TRP A 22 4.20 17.85 5.88
C TRP A 22 3.68 16.55 6.49
N CYS A 23 3.48 15.51 5.66
CA CYS A 23 3.01 14.22 6.13
C CYS A 23 4.08 13.47 6.95
N VAL A 24 5.36 13.58 6.58
CA VAL A 24 6.45 12.95 7.34
C VAL A 24 6.67 13.64 8.69
N ALA A 25 6.61 14.97 8.73
CA ALA A 25 6.81 15.75 9.95
C ALA A 25 5.80 15.39 11.06
N ALA A 26 4.60 14.95 10.70
CA ALA A 26 3.58 14.55 11.67
C ALA A 26 3.95 13.29 12.48
N ASP A 27 4.83 12.44 11.94
CA ASP A 27 5.26 11.18 12.53
C ASP A 27 6.69 11.26 13.13
N GLU A 28 7.31 12.45 13.14
CA GLU A 28 8.62 12.65 13.76
C GLU A 28 8.60 12.33 15.27
N GLY A 29 9.61 11.59 15.72
CA GLY A 29 9.73 11.16 17.12
C GLY A 29 9.05 9.83 17.44
N LEU A 30 8.33 9.21 16.48
CA LEU A 30 7.89 7.83 16.62
C LEU A 30 9.08 6.84 16.62
N VAL A 31 8.89 5.70 17.28
CA VAL A 31 9.92 4.65 17.34
C VAL A 31 10.08 4.03 15.95
N SER A 32 11.32 3.99 15.46
CA SER A 32 11.63 3.34 14.18
C SER A 32 11.42 1.82 14.28
N PRO A 33 10.80 1.18 13.28
CA PRO A 33 10.67 -0.27 13.26
C PRO A 33 11.99 -0.97 12.93
N ASP A 34 12.22 -2.14 13.50
CA ASP A 34 13.37 -3.00 13.15
C ASP A 34 13.19 -3.68 11.79
N LEU A 35 11.94 -3.91 11.38
CA LEU A 35 11.56 -4.54 10.13
C LEU A 35 10.21 -4.00 9.67
N VAL A 36 10.11 -3.67 8.38
CA VAL A 36 8.84 -3.41 7.71
C VAL A 36 8.62 -4.46 6.64
N VAL A 37 7.49 -5.16 6.74
CA VAL A 37 7.03 -6.10 5.72
C VAL A 37 6.00 -5.38 4.86
N TYR A 38 6.35 -5.15 3.60
CA TYR A 38 5.46 -4.58 2.61
C TYR A 38 4.94 -5.67 1.68
N LEU A 39 3.62 -5.78 1.60
CA LEU A 39 2.93 -6.69 0.69
C LEU A 39 2.59 -5.90 -0.58
N ASP A 40 3.44 -6.02 -1.59
CA ASP A 40 3.21 -5.36 -2.88
C ASP A 40 2.08 -6.07 -3.61
N ASN A 41 0.99 -5.34 -3.85
CA ASN A 41 -0.14 -5.82 -4.62
C ASN A 41 -0.52 -4.74 -5.64
N PRO A 42 -0.60 -5.05 -6.95
CA PRO A 42 -1.05 -4.10 -7.95
C PRO A 42 -2.43 -3.52 -7.60
N ALA A 43 -2.67 -2.25 -7.96
CA ALA A 43 -3.92 -1.57 -7.66
C ALA A 43 -5.13 -2.29 -8.27
N HIS A 44 -5.04 -2.68 -9.55
CA HIS A 44 -6.08 -3.44 -10.24
C HIS A 44 -6.38 -4.80 -9.57
N VAL A 45 -5.36 -5.53 -9.08
CA VAL A 45 -5.56 -6.80 -8.36
C VAL A 45 -6.22 -6.56 -7.01
N SER A 46 -5.83 -5.49 -6.30
CA SER A 46 -6.48 -5.08 -5.05
C SER A 46 -7.96 -4.78 -5.29
N ALA A 47 -8.27 -4.15 -6.41
CA ALA A 47 -9.62 -3.76 -6.79
C ALA A 47 -10.54 -4.92 -7.17
N MET A 48 -9.99 -6.09 -7.49
CA MET A 48 -10.76 -7.30 -7.84
C MET A 48 -11.07 -8.20 -6.62
N ARG A 49 -10.62 -7.84 -5.41
CA ARG A 49 -10.88 -8.65 -4.21
C ARG A 49 -12.38 -8.69 -3.91
N ARG A 50 -12.89 -9.82 -3.40
CA ARG A 50 -14.33 -10.06 -3.15
C ARG A 50 -15.04 -8.98 -2.31
N ASN A 51 -14.30 -8.28 -1.45
CA ASN A 51 -14.81 -7.22 -0.57
C ASN A 51 -14.34 -5.81 -0.99
N PHE A 52 -13.65 -5.68 -2.12
CA PHE A 52 -13.51 -4.40 -2.78
C PHE A 52 -14.89 -4.10 -3.35
N GLY A 53 -15.53 -3.05 -2.84
CA GLY A 53 -16.95 -2.76 -3.08
C GLY A 53 -17.45 -2.84 -4.52
N ARG A 54 -18.77 -2.76 -4.66
CA ARG A 54 -19.45 -2.96 -5.95
C ARG A 54 -19.10 -1.82 -6.92
N PRO A 55 -18.90 -2.11 -8.22
CA PRO A 55 -18.62 -1.08 -9.21
C PRO A 55 -19.69 0.03 -9.16
N GLN A 56 -19.29 1.23 -8.74
CA GLN A 56 -20.14 2.41 -8.75
C GLN A 56 -19.96 3.16 -10.08
N GLN A 57 -21.09 3.45 -10.72
CA GLN A 57 -21.21 4.00 -12.08
C GLN A 57 -20.72 5.45 -12.24
N PHE A 58 -20.04 6.02 -11.23
CA PHE A 58 -19.80 7.47 -11.08
C PHE A 58 -18.35 7.89 -10.80
N ALA A 59 -17.37 6.98 -10.82
CA ALA A 59 -15.95 7.35 -10.88
C ALA A 59 -15.40 7.05 -12.26
N CYS A 60 -14.32 7.75 -12.66
CA CYS A 60 -13.63 7.65 -13.96
C CYS A 60 -14.01 6.39 -14.75
N ASP A 61 -14.54 6.55 -15.98
CA ASP A 61 -15.27 5.53 -16.77
C ASP A 61 -14.66 4.11 -16.86
N SER A 62 -13.42 3.90 -16.41
CA SER A 62 -12.71 2.63 -16.39
C SER A 62 -12.27 2.11 -15.01
N CYS A 63 -12.52 2.83 -13.92
CA CYS A 63 -11.94 2.54 -12.60
C CYS A 63 -12.92 1.80 -11.69
N LEU A 64 -12.45 0.71 -11.05
CA LEU A 64 -13.21 0.07 -9.97
C LEU A 64 -13.18 0.91 -8.69
N VAL A 65 -14.34 1.01 -8.03
CA VAL A 65 -14.52 1.73 -6.76
C VAL A 65 -15.16 0.80 -5.75
N GLY A 66 -14.58 0.76 -4.56
CA GLY A 66 -15.05 0.00 -3.42
C GLY A 66 -16.01 0.74 -2.51
N GLU A 67 -16.19 0.24 -1.29
CA GLU A 67 -17.13 0.83 -0.31
C GLU A 67 -16.49 1.95 0.50
N GLU A 68 -15.17 1.88 0.72
CA GLU A 68 -14.43 2.84 1.53
C GLU A 68 -13.81 3.98 0.70
N ARG A 69 -13.58 5.14 1.34
CA ARG A 69 -13.09 6.38 0.70
C ARG A 69 -11.83 6.21 -0.16
N TYR A 70 -10.95 5.29 0.25
CA TYR A 70 -9.66 5.06 -0.40
C TYR A 70 -9.66 3.84 -1.34
N GLU A 71 -10.74 3.09 -1.41
CA GLU A 71 -10.88 1.95 -2.32
C GLU A 71 -11.23 2.44 -3.73
N GLN A 72 -10.30 3.14 -4.35
CA GLN A 72 -10.40 3.54 -5.74
C GLN A 72 -9.09 3.16 -6.41
N GLU A 73 -9.16 2.46 -7.54
CA GLU A 73 -7.95 1.95 -8.20
C GLU A 73 -6.89 3.04 -8.43
N CYS A 74 -7.32 4.22 -8.90
CA CYS A 74 -6.43 5.37 -9.12
C CYS A 74 -5.79 5.90 -7.83
N LYS A 75 -6.52 5.90 -6.70
CA LYS A 75 -5.97 6.26 -5.39
C LYS A 75 -4.96 5.24 -4.92
N LEU A 76 -5.30 3.95 -5.03
CA LEU A 76 -4.40 2.86 -4.63
C LEU A 76 -3.12 2.83 -5.45
N GLU A 77 -3.19 3.16 -6.74
CA GLU A 77 -2.00 3.30 -7.58
C GLU A 77 -1.09 4.43 -7.07
N GLY A 78 -1.67 5.60 -6.74
CA GLY A 78 -0.94 6.69 -6.11
C GLY A 78 -0.31 6.30 -4.76
N VAL A 79 -1.04 5.56 -3.93
CA VAL A 79 -0.54 5.04 -2.64
C VAL A 79 0.63 4.08 -2.84
N ARG A 80 0.50 3.16 -3.80
CA ARG A 80 1.55 2.19 -4.15
C ARG A 80 2.82 2.88 -4.62
N GLN A 81 2.70 3.94 -5.42
CA GLN A 81 3.86 4.74 -5.87
C GLN A 81 4.62 5.36 -4.70
N VAL A 82 3.91 5.89 -3.69
CA VAL A 82 4.57 6.45 -2.49
C VAL A 82 5.24 5.35 -1.68
N TYR A 83 4.60 4.20 -1.48
CA TYR A 83 5.26 3.06 -0.82
C TYR A 83 6.55 2.63 -1.52
N GLY A 84 6.59 2.69 -2.86
CA GLY A 84 7.79 2.40 -3.65
C GLY A 84 9.00 3.27 -3.28
N GLN A 85 8.78 4.48 -2.77
CA GLN A 85 9.86 5.38 -2.33
C GLN A 85 10.59 4.85 -1.09
N PHE A 86 9.93 4.04 -0.26
CA PHE A 86 10.51 3.47 0.97
C PHE A 86 11.29 2.17 0.72
N ALA A 87 11.24 1.61 -0.49
CA ALA A 87 11.86 0.32 -0.81
C ALA A 87 13.39 0.31 -0.64
N SER A 88 14.03 1.49 -0.64
CA SER A 88 15.47 1.66 -0.40
C SER A 88 15.86 1.62 1.07
N LEU A 89 14.91 1.66 2.01
CA LEU A 89 15.20 1.62 3.44
C LEU A 89 15.76 0.24 3.84
N PRO A 90 16.82 0.19 4.68
CA PRO A 90 17.53 -1.05 4.97
C PRO A 90 16.68 -2.11 5.69
N TYR A 91 15.67 -1.66 6.44
CA TYR A 91 14.71 -2.50 7.18
C TYR A 91 13.43 -2.78 6.39
N TRP A 92 13.34 -2.37 5.11
CA TRP A 92 12.18 -2.63 4.26
C TRP A 92 12.32 -3.97 3.53
N ARG A 93 11.27 -4.80 3.57
CA ARG A 93 11.18 -6.05 2.82
C ARG A 93 9.87 -6.11 2.06
N SER A 94 9.98 -6.07 0.74
CA SER A 94 8.83 -6.19 -0.17
C SER A 94 8.60 -7.65 -0.56
N PHE A 95 7.35 -8.09 -0.51
CA PHE A 95 6.91 -9.41 -0.96
C PHE A 95 5.80 -9.24 -1.99
N ASP A 96 5.87 -10.03 -3.06
CA ASP A 96 4.80 -10.09 -4.06
C ASP A 96 3.58 -10.79 -3.44
N ALA A 97 2.52 -10.02 -3.19
CA ALA A 97 1.30 -10.48 -2.57
C ALA A 97 0.32 -11.15 -3.55
N THR A 98 0.69 -11.24 -4.84
CA THR A 98 -0.08 -11.99 -5.85
C THR A 98 0.25 -13.49 -5.81
N LEU A 99 1.37 -13.86 -5.20
CA LEU A 99 1.78 -15.25 -5.04
C LEU A 99 0.98 -15.95 -3.94
N SER A 100 0.76 -17.25 -4.11
CA SER A 100 0.14 -18.05 -3.05
C SER A 100 1.09 -18.17 -1.86
N PRO A 101 0.57 -18.25 -0.62
CA PRO A 101 1.40 -18.36 0.58
C PRO A 101 2.39 -19.54 0.53
N GLU A 102 1.98 -20.64 -0.11
CA GLU A 102 2.77 -21.87 -0.25
C GLU A 102 4.06 -21.69 -1.05
N VAL A 103 4.05 -20.81 -2.07
CA VAL A 103 5.22 -20.51 -2.89
C VAL A 103 6.19 -19.59 -2.14
N GLY A 104 5.69 -18.71 -1.27
CA GLY A 104 6.52 -17.83 -0.43
C GLY A 104 7.41 -18.59 0.56
N TYR A 105 6.93 -19.70 1.12
CA TYR A 105 7.71 -20.51 2.06
C TYR A 105 8.99 -21.11 1.45
N ILE A 106 9.00 -21.40 0.14
CA ILE A 106 10.16 -21.98 -0.55
C ILE A 106 11.34 -20.98 -0.58
N PHE A 107 11.07 -19.68 -0.64
CA PHE A 107 12.09 -18.63 -0.68
C PHE A 107 12.52 -18.14 0.71
N MET A 108 11.79 -18.51 1.78
CA MET A 108 12.06 -18.10 3.16
C MET A 108 12.80 -19.17 3.99
N SER A 109 13.04 -20.37 3.44
CA SER A 109 13.88 -21.36 4.14
C SER A 109 15.35 -20.92 4.09
N PRO A 110 16.08 -20.88 5.21
CA PRO A 110 17.51 -20.67 5.18
C PRO A 110 18.16 -21.85 4.44
N ARG A 111 19.02 -21.54 3.46
CA ARG A 111 19.99 -22.51 2.96
C ARG A 111 21.08 -22.74 4.00
#